data_AF-A0A532AGA0-F1
#
_entry.id   AF-A0A532AGA0-F1
#
_cell.length_a   1.000
_cell.length_b   1.000
_cell.length_c   1.000
_cell.angle_alpha   90.00
_cell.angle_beta   90.00
_cell.angle_gamma   90.00
#
_symmetry.space_group_name_H-M   'P 1'
#
loop_
_entity.id
_entity.type
_entity.pdbx_description
1 polymer ?
#
loop_
_entity_poly.entity_id
_entity_poly.type
_entity_poly.pdbx_seq_one_letter_code
_entity_poly.pdbx_strand_id
1 'polypeptide(L)'
;PKNILMIGPTGVGKTEISRRLARLAGAPFVKVEATKFTEVGYVGRDVEQIIRDLVEIAIGLVREKMREDVKARAHVNAEERVL
;
A
#
# COMPACT_ATOMS: atom_id res chain seq x y z
N PRO A 1 1.27 -5.87 -18.33
CA PRO A 1 0.39 -6.30 -17.21
C PRO A 1 -0.89 -6.96 -17.76
N LYS A 2 -1.34 -8.07 -17.16
CA LYS A 2 -2.65 -8.67 -17.46
C LYS A 2 -3.58 -8.37 -16.29
N ASN A 3 -4.59 -7.53 -16.51
CA ASN A 3 -5.55 -7.14 -15.46
C ASN A 3 -6.49 -8.30 -15.14
N ILE A 4 -6.95 -8.38 -13.88
CA ILE A 4 -7.80 -9.47 -13.38
C ILE A 4 -9.17 -8.89 -12.99
N LEU A 5 -10.24 -9.53 -13.47
CA LEU A 5 -11.61 -9.28 -13.00
C LEU A 5 -12.04 -10.46 -12.12
N MET A 6 -12.32 -10.20 -10.84
CA MET A 6 -12.81 -11.22 -9.91
C MET A 6 -14.34 -11.18 -9.83
N ILE A 7 -15.01 -12.29 -10.14
CA ILE A 7 -16.48 -12.42 -10.10
C ILE A 7 -16.87 -13.38 -8.98
N GLY A 8 -17.81 -12.98 -8.12
CA GLY A 8 -18.34 -13.81 -7.03
C GLY A 8 -19.09 -12.98 -5.98
N PRO A 9 -19.85 -13.62 -5.06
CA PRO A 9 -20.65 -12.92 -4.05
C PRO A 9 -19.78 -12.20 -3.00
N THR A 10 -20.38 -11.37 -2.15
CA THR A 10 -19.67 -10.72 -1.04
C THR A 10 -19.16 -11.77 -0.05
N GLY A 11 -18.11 -11.45 0.70
CA GLY A 11 -17.56 -12.35 1.73
C GLY A 11 -16.67 -13.51 1.24
N VAL A 12 -16.63 -13.85 -0.06
CA VAL A 12 -15.80 -14.97 -0.59
C VAL A 12 -14.29 -14.70 -0.66
N GLY A 13 -13.81 -13.58 -0.11
CA GLY A 13 -12.38 -13.29 -0.02
C GLY A 13 -11.74 -12.60 -1.22
N LYS A 14 -12.49 -12.09 -2.21
CA LYS A 14 -11.93 -11.35 -3.37
C LYS A 14 -10.90 -10.28 -2.97
N THR A 15 -11.26 -9.41 -2.02
CA THR A 15 -10.37 -8.37 -1.50
C THR A 15 -9.18 -8.93 -0.74
N GLU A 16 -9.38 -10.04 -0.01
CA GLU A 16 -8.33 -10.66 0.81
C GLU A 16 -7.27 -11.33 -0.05
N ILE A 17 -7.68 -11.98 -1.15
CA ILE A 17 -6.77 -12.55 -2.15
C ILE A 17 -5.84 -11.46 -2.69
N SER A 18 -6.38 -10.33 -3.17
CA SER A 18 -5.57 -9.24 -3.71
C SER A 18 -4.66 -8.61 -2.65
N ARG A 19 -5.18 -8.38 -1.44
CA ARG A 19 -4.42 -7.81 -0.32
C ARG A 19 -3.23 -8.70 0.09
N ARG A 20 -3.47 -10.01 0.22
CA ARG A 20 -2.42 -10.97 0.60
C ARG A 20 -1.38 -11.14 -0.50
N LEU A 21 -1.81 -11.18 -1.76
CA LEU A 21 -0.89 -11.24 -2.89
C LEU A 21 0.06 -10.04 -2.88
N ALA A 22 -0.45 -8.82 -2.67
CA ALA A 22 0.38 -7.64 -2.59
C ALA A 22 1.37 -7.69 -1.42
N ARG A 23 0.94 -8.14 -0.24
CA ARG A 23 1.83 -8.33 0.93
C ARG A 23 2.94 -9.34 0.65
N LEU A 24 2.61 -10.49 0.06
CA LEU A 24 3.60 -11.52 -0.28
C LEU A 24 4.60 -11.03 -1.33
N ALA A 25 4.15 -10.21 -2.27
CA ALA A 25 5.00 -9.59 -3.28
C ALA A 25 5.80 -8.37 -2.76
N GLY A 26 5.56 -7.92 -1.51
CA GLY A 26 6.12 -6.67 -1.00
C GLY A 26 5.71 -5.46 -1.84
N ALA A 27 4.50 -5.46 -2.40
CA ALA A 27 4.00 -4.43 -3.30
C ALA A 27 3.03 -3.48 -2.57
N PRO A 28 3.03 -2.17 -2.91
CA PRO A 28 2.04 -1.23 -2.40
C PRO A 28 0.63 -1.63 -2.87
N PHE A 29 -0.37 -1.43 -2.01
CA PHE A 29 -1.75 -1.87 -2.27
C PHE A 29 -2.76 -0.82 -1.82
N VAL A 30 -3.70 -0.47 -2.70
CA VAL A 30 -4.80 0.45 -2.42
C VAL A 30 -6.14 -0.22 -2.73
N LYS A 31 -7.13 -0.10 -1.83
CA LYS A 31 -8.52 -0.54 -2.05
C LYS A 31 -9.35 0.69 -2.38
N VAL A 32 -10.02 0.68 -3.52
CA VAL A 32 -10.88 1.79 -3.97
C VAL A 32 -12.26 1.25 -4.37
N GLU A 33 -13.31 2.02 -4.10
CA GLU A 33 -14.69 1.70 -4.50
C GLU A 33 -15.08 2.55 -5.71
N ALA A 34 -15.45 1.89 -6.82
CA ALA A 34 -15.67 2.55 -8.10
C ALA A 34 -16.86 3.52 -8.11
N THR A 35 -17.90 3.23 -7.31
CA THR A 35 -19.11 4.07 -7.22
C THR A 35 -18.81 5.48 -6.73
N LYS A 36 -17.73 5.66 -5.95
CA LYS A 36 -17.30 6.96 -5.42
C LYS A 36 -16.89 7.97 -6.49
N PHE A 37 -16.61 7.52 -7.72
CA PHE A 37 -16.19 8.39 -8.83
C PHE A 37 -17.33 8.74 -9.78
N THR A 38 -18.51 8.15 -9.59
CA THR A 38 -19.68 8.35 -10.44
C THR A 38 -20.86 8.99 -9.70
N GLU A 39 -20.79 9.13 -8.38
CA GLU A 39 -21.81 9.80 -7.57
C GLU A 39 -21.83 11.32 -7.85
N VAL A 40 -22.97 11.80 -8.34
CA VAL A 40 -23.22 13.19 -8.74
C VAL A 40 -22.99 14.12 -7.54
N GLY A 41 -21.97 14.97 -7.60
CA GLY A 41 -21.72 16.02 -6.60
C GLY A 41 -20.32 16.07 -5.99
N TYR A 42 -19.44 15.10 -6.25
CA TYR A 42 -18.08 15.13 -5.71
C TYR A 42 -17.09 15.85 -6.64
N VAL A 43 -17.10 17.18 -6.62
CA VAL A 43 -16.07 18.03 -7.22
C VAL A 43 -14.80 17.93 -6.36
N GLY A 44 -14.03 16.85 -6.45
CA GLY A 44 -12.77 16.71 -5.70
C GLY A 44 -12.14 15.34 -5.54
N ARG A 45 -12.80 14.23 -5.90
CA ARG A 45 -12.15 12.90 -5.97
C ARG A 45 -11.91 12.54 -7.43
N ASP A 46 -10.80 13.05 -7.95
CA ASP A 46 -10.27 12.66 -9.24
C ASP A 46 -9.81 11.18 -9.19
N VAL A 47 -9.99 10.44 -10.29
CA VAL A 47 -9.40 9.10 -10.49
C VAL A 47 -7.88 9.12 -10.29
N GLU A 48 -7.22 10.26 -10.51
CA GLU A 48 -5.80 10.44 -10.18
C GLU A 48 -5.47 10.22 -8.69
N GLN A 49 -6.44 10.43 -7.79
CA GLN A 49 -6.22 10.22 -6.35
C GLN A 49 -5.85 8.77 -6.05
N ILE A 50 -6.35 7.81 -6.84
CA ILE A 50 -6.01 6.38 -6.69
C ILE A 50 -4.49 6.18 -6.82
N ILE A 51 -3.87 6.87 -7.76
CA ILE A 51 -2.43 6.78 -7.99
C ILE A 51 -1.67 7.52 -6.90
N ARG A 52 -2.15 8.69 -6.46
CA ARG A 52 -1.54 9.44 -5.34
C ARG A 52 -1.50 8.62 -4.06
N ASP A 53 -2.63 8.01 -3.68
CA ASP A 53 -2.73 7.16 -2.49
C ASP A 53 -1.79 5.95 -2.59
N LEU A 54 -1.70 5.32 -3.77
CA LEU A 54 -0.79 4.19 -4.00
C LEU A 54 0.69 4.58 -3.84
N VAL A 55 1.07 5.75 -4.36
CA VAL A 55 2.44 6.28 -4.26
C VAL A 55 2.78 6.61 -2.81
N GLU A 56 1.87 7.20 -2.05
CA GLU A 56 2.09 7.50 -0.63
C GLU A 56 2.35 6.23 0.18
N ILE A 57 1.56 5.17 -0.06
CA ILE A 57 1.77 3.85 0.55
C ILE A 57 3.13 3.27 0.16
N ALA A 58 3.53 3.41 -1.11
CA ALA A 58 4.82 2.93 -1.59
C ALA A 58 6.00 3.65 -0.90
N ILE A 59 5.90 4.97 -0.71
CA ILE A 59 6.90 5.75 0.02
C ILE A 59 7.02 5.26 1.46
N GLY A 60 5.90 5.01 2.13
CA GLY A 60 5.87 4.45 3.49
C GLY A 60 6.60 3.11 3.56
N LEU A 61 6.30 2.20 2.64
CA LEU A 61 6.91 0.87 2.56
C LEU A 61 8.43 0.93 2.36
N VAL A 62 8.89 1.79 1.46
CA VAL A 62 10.34 1.97 1.20
C VAL A 62 11.04 2.57 2.43
N ARG A 63 10.44 3.57 3.07
CA ARG A 63 10.99 4.17 4.29
C ARG A 63 11.13 3.17 5.43
N GLU A 64 10.13 2.32 5.63
CA GLU A 64 10.17 1.25 6.62
C GLU A 64 11.32 0.27 6.34
N LYS A 65 11.42 -0.20 5.09
CA LYS A 65 12.51 -1.10 4.67
C LYS A 65 13.88 -0.48 4.91
N MET A 66 14.09 0.76 4.48
CA MET A 66 15.36 1.48 4.67
C MET A 66 15.71 1.66 6.15
N ARG A 67 14.71 1.88 7.01
CA ARG A 67 14.93 1.99 8.47
C ARG A 67 15.37 0.67 9.08
N GLU A 68 14.77 -0.44 8.67
CA GLU A 68 15.18 -1.77 9.14
C GLU A 68 16.60 -2.10 8.68
N ASP A 69 16.97 -1.76 7.44
CA ASP A 69 18.31 -2.02 6.89
C ASP A 69 19.44 -1.32 7.70
N VAL A 70 19.17 -0.15 8.28
CA VAL A 70 20.17 0.62 9.06
C VAL A 70 20.11 0.36 10.56
N LYS A 71 19.09 -0.35 11.04
CA LYS A 71 18.79 -0.54 12.47
C LYS A 71 19.92 -1.20 13.26
N ALA A 72 20.54 -2.24 12.68
CA ALA A 72 21.64 -2.95 13.33
C ALA A 72 22.88 -2.05 13.52
N ARG A 73 23.26 -1.29 12.48
CA ARG A 73 24.37 -0.34 12.55
C ARG A 73 24.07 0.81 13.50
N ALA A 74 22.83 1.32 13.46
CA ALA A 74 22.39 2.38 14.36
C ALA A 74 22.44 1.95 15.82
N HIS A 75 22.13 0.68 16.13
CA HIS A 75 22.21 0.15 17.48
C HIS A 75 23.66 0.09 18.00
N VAL A 76 24.57 -0.50 17.22
CA VAL A 76 26.00 -0.58 17.58
C VAL A 76 26.60 0.81 17.80
N ASN A 77 26.36 1.74 16.87
CA ASN A 77 26.88 3.11 17.00
C ASN A 77 26.31 3.86 18.21
N ALA A 78 25.09 3.53 18.64
CA ALA A 78 24.50 4.11 19.83
C ALA A 78 25.15 3.57 21.11
N GLU A 79 25.46 2.27 21.16
CA GLU A 79 26.19 1.66 22.28
C GLU A 79 27.60 2.22 22.42
N GLU A 80 28.36 2.30 21.32
CA GLU A 80 29.73 2.85 21.31
C GLU A 80 29.81 4.32 21.76
N ARG A 81 28.72 5.08 21.61
CA ARG A 81 28.67 6.50 21.99
C ARG A 81 28.35 6.71 23.47
N VAL A 82 27.82 5.69 24.15
CA VAL A 82 27.43 5.74 25.56
C VAL A 82 28.54 5.17 26.47
N LEU A 83 29.41 4.31 25.94
CA LEU A 83 30.64 3.83 26.57
C LEU A 83 31.77 4.85 26.46
#